data_AF-A0A1L5KPF1-F1
#
_entry.id   AF-A0A1L5KPF1-F1
#
_cell.length_a   1.000
_cell.length_b   1.000
_cell.length_c   1.000
_cell.angle_alpha   90.00
_cell.angle_beta   90.00
_cell.angle_gamma   90.00
#
_symmetry.space_group_name_H-M   'P 1'
#
loop_
_entity.id
_entity.type
_entity.pdbx_description
1 polymer ?
#
loop_
_entity_poly.entity_id
_entity_poly.type
_entity_poly.pdbx_seq_one_letter_code
_entity_poly.pdbx_strand_id
1 'polypeptide(L)'
;RMIVTLWNIEDLDDMALQPCAYETLWDVADGYLNCMLIQRSGDMGLGVPFNTAQYAALQCMIAQVTGLKPGKFTHVINNAHVYENHVEALREQLARRDQALPAPKIIVNPEVKDFYDFTPEDVTLDGYEHLGKLSMTVAV
;
A
#
# COMPACT_ATOMS: atom_id res chain seq x y z
N ARG A 1 -12.94 -13.23 -10.98
CA ARG A 1 -11.63 -13.94 -10.92
C ARG A 1 -10.49 -12.94 -11.16
N MET A 2 -10.60 -11.71 -10.64
CA MET A 2 -9.60 -10.68 -10.82
C MET A 2 -8.58 -10.86 -9.70
N ILE A 3 -7.52 -11.61 -9.98
CA ILE A 3 -6.49 -11.98 -9.02
C ILE A 3 -5.14 -11.70 -9.69
N VAL A 4 -4.23 -11.08 -8.95
CA VAL A 4 -2.83 -10.92 -9.36
C VAL A 4 -1.97 -11.56 -8.29
N THR A 5 -1.14 -12.51 -8.69
CA THR A 5 -0.16 -13.17 -7.81
C THR A 5 1.25 -12.89 -8.30
N LEU A 6 2.13 -12.58 -7.36
CA LEU A 6 3.56 -12.47 -7.56
C LEU A 6 4.27 -13.77 -7.12
N TRP A 7 3.53 -14.74 -6.59
CA TRP A 7 4.07 -15.99 -6.05
C TRP A 7 4.20 -17.06 -7.14
N ASN A 8 5.22 -16.94 -7.98
CA ASN A 8 5.57 -17.98 -8.94
C ASN A 8 6.53 -18.99 -8.33
N ILE A 9 6.09 -20.24 -8.14
CA ILE A 9 6.86 -21.32 -7.52
C ILE A 9 8.17 -21.59 -8.27
N GLU A 10 8.13 -21.57 -9.61
CA GLU A 10 9.29 -21.90 -10.44
C GLU A 10 10.38 -20.82 -10.37
N ASP A 11 10.01 -19.58 -10.06
CA ASP A 11 10.93 -18.44 -10.00
C ASP A 11 11.42 -18.15 -8.57
N LEU A 12 10.90 -18.81 -7.52
CA LEU A 12 11.18 -18.45 -6.12
C LEU A 12 12.66 -18.51 -5.78
N ASP A 13 13.40 -19.45 -6.37
CA ASP A 13 14.82 -19.65 -6.11
C ASP A 13 15.69 -18.61 -6.84
N ASP A 14 15.17 -18.00 -7.91
CA ASP A 14 15.87 -16.99 -8.71
C ASP A 14 15.62 -15.55 -8.19
N MET A 15 14.63 -15.36 -7.32
CA MET A 15 14.30 -14.05 -6.75
C MET A 15 15.31 -13.62 -5.68
N ALA A 16 15.85 -12.40 -5.80
CA ALA A 16 16.70 -11.82 -4.76
C ALA A 16 16.01 -11.73 -3.38
N LEU A 17 14.69 -11.52 -3.39
CA LEU A 17 13.83 -11.64 -2.22
C LEU A 17 12.43 -12.04 -2.68
N GLN A 18 11.86 -13.07 -2.05
CA GLN A 18 10.51 -13.54 -2.36
C GLN A 18 9.46 -12.46 -2.00
N PRO A 19 8.35 -12.32 -2.75
CA PRO A 19 7.38 -11.25 -2.53
C PRO A 19 6.79 -11.27 -1.12
N CYS A 20 6.84 -10.14 -0.42
CA CYS A 20 6.20 -10.00 0.89
C CYS A 20 4.68 -9.85 0.73
N ALA A 21 4.26 -8.81 0.02
CA ALA A 21 2.89 -8.62 -0.44
C ALA A 21 2.76 -9.35 -1.78
N TYR A 22 2.06 -10.48 -1.79
CA TYR A 22 2.22 -11.46 -2.89
C TYR A 22 0.96 -11.68 -3.71
N GLU A 23 -0.22 -11.37 -3.17
CA GLU A 23 -1.48 -11.62 -3.89
C GLU A 23 -2.47 -10.48 -3.67
N THR A 24 -3.15 -10.10 -4.74
CA THR A 24 -4.29 -9.19 -4.68
C THR A 24 -5.53 -9.83 -5.27
N LEU A 25 -6.67 -9.60 -4.64
CA LEU A 25 -7.98 -10.02 -5.11
C LEU A 25 -8.84 -8.78 -5.28
N TRP A 26 -9.53 -8.70 -6.42
CA TRP A 26 -10.32 -7.54 -6.79
C TRP A 26 -11.77 -7.96 -7.05
N ASP A 27 -12.69 -7.08 -6.67
CA ASP A 27 -14.12 -7.21 -6.94
C ASP A 27 -14.75 -5.84 -7.21
N VAL A 28 -15.93 -5.84 -7.84
CA VAL A 28 -16.68 -4.63 -8.13
C VAL A 28 -18.05 -4.74 -7.49
N ALA A 29 -18.41 -3.75 -6.69
CA ALA A 29 -19.73 -3.63 -6.07
C ALA A 29 -20.22 -2.17 -6.16
N ASP A 30 -21.44 -1.96 -6.67
CA ASP A 30 -22.07 -0.64 -6.75
C ASP A 30 -21.22 0.46 -7.43
N GLY A 31 -20.43 0.09 -8.44
CA GLY A 31 -19.52 0.99 -9.15
C GLY A 31 -18.22 1.29 -8.41
N TYR A 32 -17.92 0.57 -7.33
CA TYR A 32 -16.67 0.66 -6.58
C TYR A 32 -15.77 -0.55 -6.85
N LEU A 33 -14.49 -0.30 -7.12
CA LEU A 33 -13.44 -1.30 -7.23
C LEU A 33 -12.85 -1.57 -5.85
N ASN A 34 -13.14 -2.74 -5.26
CA ASN A 34 -12.56 -3.18 -4.00
C ASN A 34 -11.25 -3.95 -4.24
N CYS A 35 -10.36 -3.92 -3.26
CA CYS A 35 -9.07 -4.61 -3.31
C CYS A 35 -8.77 -5.26 -1.96
N MET A 36 -8.41 -6.55 -2.00
CA MET A 36 -7.79 -7.26 -0.90
C MET A 36 -6.32 -7.52 -1.24
N LEU A 37 -5.41 -7.08 -0.37
CA LEU A 37 -3.99 -7.38 -0.43
C LEU A 37 -3.64 -8.46 0.60
N ILE A 38 -2.96 -9.52 0.19
CA ILE A 38 -2.42 -10.55 1.06
C ILE A 38 -0.90 -10.42 1.14
N GLN A 39 -0.40 -10.33 2.37
CA GLN A 39 1.01 -10.17 2.69
C GLN A 39 1.47 -11.25 3.67
N ARG A 40 2.46 -12.05 3.25
CA ARG A 40 2.99 -13.15 4.07
C ARG A 40 3.85 -12.64 5.24
N SER A 41 4.52 -11.51 5.07
CA SER A 41 5.48 -10.93 6.01
C SER A 41 5.38 -9.41 5.96
N GLY A 42 4.99 -8.78 7.07
CA GLY A 42 4.73 -7.35 7.18
C GLY A 42 5.54 -6.70 8.30
N ASP A 43 6.60 -5.99 7.92
CA ASP A 43 7.32 -5.07 8.79
C ASP A 43 6.41 -3.88 9.12
N MET A 44 5.94 -3.81 10.36
CA MET A 44 5.02 -2.77 10.80
C MET A 44 5.66 -1.37 10.87
N GLY A 45 6.99 -1.29 10.98
CA GLY A 45 7.73 -0.02 11.06
C GLY A 45 7.92 0.64 9.71
N LEU A 46 8.41 -0.11 8.73
CA LEU A 46 8.70 0.43 7.40
C LEU A 46 7.78 -0.17 6.33
N GLY A 47 7.79 -1.48 6.15
CA GLY A 47 7.15 -2.14 5.01
C GLY A 47 5.64 -1.91 4.89
N VAL A 48 4.88 -2.11 5.97
CA VAL A 48 3.40 -2.04 5.96
C VAL A 48 2.91 -0.63 5.58
N PRO A 49 3.41 0.49 6.16
CA PRO A 49 3.05 1.83 5.71
C PRO A 49 3.22 2.05 4.19
N PHE A 50 4.34 1.61 3.61
CA PHE A 50 4.57 1.72 2.16
C PHE A 50 3.60 0.84 1.36
N ASN A 51 3.41 -0.41 1.78
CA ASN A 51 2.47 -1.32 1.10
C ASN A 51 1.03 -0.76 1.13
N THR A 52 0.57 -0.23 2.25
CA THR A 52 -0.77 0.38 2.33
C THR A 52 -0.91 1.54 1.35
N ALA A 53 0.06 2.46 1.31
CA ALA A 53 0.00 3.63 0.44
C ALA A 53 0.09 3.27 -1.05
N GLN A 54 1.04 2.40 -1.43
CA GLN A 54 1.25 2.06 -2.85
C GLN A 54 0.08 1.27 -3.45
N TYR A 55 -0.54 0.36 -2.68
CA TYR A 55 -1.67 -0.42 -3.17
C TYR A 55 -2.98 0.40 -3.16
N ALA A 56 -3.12 1.37 -2.25
CA ALA A 56 -4.20 2.35 -2.32
C ALA A 56 -4.07 3.24 -3.58
N ALA A 57 -2.86 3.70 -3.90
CA ALA A 57 -2.59 4.44 -5.13
C ALA A 57 -2.89 3.60 -6.38
N LEU A 58 -2.43 2.34 -6.41
CA LEU A 58 -2.73 1.39 -7.48
C LEU A 58 -4.25 1.20 -7.67
N GLN A 59 -4.99 1.04 -6.57
CA GLN A 59 -6.45 0.92 -6.63
C GLN A 59 -7.11 2.17 -7.22
N CYS A 60 -6.66 3.37 -6.83
CA CYS A 60 -7.16 4.63 -7.41
C CYS A 60 -6.88 4.71 -8.91
N MET A 61 -5.67 4.34 -9.35
CA MET A 61 -5.28 4.34 -10.77
C MET A 61 -6.15 3.38 -11.59
N ILE A 62 -6.31 2.14 -11.13
CA ILE A 62 -7.13 1.13 -11.83
C ILE A 62 -8.60 1.55 -11.85
N ALA A 63 -9.14 2.05 -10.73
CA ALA A 63 -10.51 2.53 -10.65
C ALA A 63 -10.78 3.63 -11.68
N GLN A 64 -9.87 4.62 -11.80
CA GLN A 64 -10.02 5.71 -12.77
C GLN A 64 -10.13 5.20 -14.22
N VAL A 65 -9.16 4.41 -14.68
CA VAL A 65 -9.12 3.97 -16.10
C VAL A 65 -10.22 2.97 -16.45
N THR A 66 -10.81 2.32 -15.44
CA THR A 66 -11.96 1.42 -15.60
C THR A 66 -13.31 2.12 -15.42
N GLY A 67 -13.34 3.43 -15.16
CA GLY A 67 -14.57 4.19 -14.93
C GLY A 67 -15.27 3.86 -13.61
N LEU A 68 -14.55 3.30 -12.65
CA LEU A 68 -15.01 2.94 -11.31
C LEU A 68 -14.54 3.95 -10.26
N LYS A 69 -15.06 3.83 -9.05
CA LYS A 69 -14.58 4.55 -7.87
C LYS A 69 -13.71 3.64 -7.01
N PRO A 70 -12.66 4.13 -6.33
CA PRO A 70 -11.93 3.32 -5.37
C PRO A 70 -12.87 2.92 -4.22
N GLY A 71 -12.97 1.62 -3.97
CA GLY A 71 -13.79 1.02 -2.93
C GLY A 71 -13.00 0.67 -1.67
N LYS A 72 -13.43 -0.38 -0.97
CA LYS A 72 -12.77 -0.87 0.24
C LYS A 72 -11.41 -1.48 -0.09
N PHE A 73 -10.39 -1.05 0.63
CA PHE A 73 -9.08 -1.69 0.68
C PHE A 73 -8.97 -2.56 1.94
N THR A 74 -8.63 -3.85 1.77
CA THR A 74 -8.45 -4.80 2.88
C THR A 74 -7.04 -5.35 2.85
N HIS A 75 -6.25 -5.12 3.89
CA HIS A 75 -4.87 -5.61 3.99
C HIS A 75 -4.80 -6.76 4.98
N VAL A 76 -4.55 -7.96 4.47
CA VAL A 76 -4.39 -9.19 5.25
C VAL A 76 -2.91 -9.47 5.41
N ILE A 77 -2.44 -9.53 6.65
CA ILE A 77 -1.03 -9.76 6.98
C ILE A 77 -0.93 -11.02 7.82
N ASN A 78 -0.13 -11.99 7.37
CA ASN A 78 0.08 -13.24 8.10
C ASN A 78 1.08 -13.03 9.26
N ASN A 79 2.35 -12.79 8.94
CA ASN A 79 3.37 -12.46 9.95
C ASN A 79 3.55 -10.94 10.04
N ALA A 80 2.74 -10.30 10.89
CA ALA A 80 2.92 -8.90 11.27
C ALA A 80 3.95 -8.81 12.40
N HIS A 81 5.06 -8.11 12.16
CA HIS A 81 6.19 -8.06 13.09
C HIS A 81 6.78 -6.66 13.21
N VAL A 82 7.51 -6.46 14.31
CA VAL A 82 8.30 -5.25 14.60
C VAL A 82 9.74 -5.69 14.82
N TYR A 83 10.68 -5.08 14.12
CA TYR A 83 12.10 -5.30 14.39
C TYR A 83 12.52 -4.63 15.69
N GLU A 84 13.44 -5.25 16.44
CA GLU A 84 13.90 -4.73 17.73
C GLU A 84 14.48 -3.31 17.63
N ASN A 85 15.20 -3.03 16.55
CA ASN A 85 15.78 -1.71 16.28
C ASN A 85 14.74 -0.64 15.87
N HIS A 86 13.45 -1.00 15.72
CA HIS A 86 12.36 -0.07 15.45
C HIS A 86 11.52 0.25 16.69
N VAL A 87 11.68 -0.51 17.79
CA VAL A 87 10.79 -0.44 18.97
C VAL A 87 10.72 0.96 19.55
N GLU A 88 11.85 1.64 19.73
CA GLU A 88 11.89 2.98 20.32
C GLU A 88 11.22 4.03 19.41
N ALA A 89 11.46 3.98 18.10
CA ALA A 89 10.81 4.88 17.14
C ALA A 89 9.29 4.64 17.09
N LEU A 90 8.85 3.39 17.14
CA LEU A 90 7.43 3.05 17.14
C LEU A 90 6.74 3.43 18.46
N ARG A 91 7.43 3.33 19.59
CA ARG A 91 6.92 3.85 20.87
C ARG A 91 6.71 5.36 20.81
N GLU A 92 7.66 6.09 20.23
CA GLU A 92 7.52 7.53 20.00
C GLU A 92 6.34 7.84 19.06
N GLN A 93 6.15 7.08 17.98
CA GLN A 93 5.00 7.21 17.09
C GLN A 93 3.68 6.99 17.82
N LEU A 94 3.59 5.93 18.64
CA LEU A 94 2.38 5.59 19.40
C LEU A 94 2.06 6.63 20.48
N ALA A 95 3.07 7.27 21.08
CA ALA A 95 2.88 8.37 22.03
C ALA A 95 2.21 9.60 21.39
N ARG A 96 2.28 9.73 20.06
CA ARG A 96 1.67 10.82 19.28
C ARG A 96 0.26 10.48 18.77
N ARG A 97 -0.33 9.33 19.14
CA ARG A 97 -1.63 8.88 18.59
C ARG A 97 -2.77 9.90 18.74
N ASP A 98 -2.79 10.66 19.83
CA ASP A 98 -3.83 11.66 20.11
C ASP A 98 -3.62 12.96 19.30
N GLN A 99 -2.49 13.05 18.58
CA GLN A 99 -2.16 14.13 17.63
C GLN A 99 -2.34 13.66 16.17
N ALA A 100 -2.96 12.48 15.94
CA ALA A 100 -3.14 11.94 14.59
C ALA A 100 -3.90 12.93 13.69
N LEU A 101 -3.33 13.20 12.52
CA LEU A 101 -3.89 14.10 11.52
C LEU A 101 -4.84 13.34 10.59
N PRO A 102 -5.78 14.04 9.92
CA PRO A 102 -6.63 13.43 8.89
C PRO A 102 -5.79 12.76 7.79
N ALA A 103 -6.30 11.66 7.25
CA ALA A 103 -5.68 11.02 6.10
C ALA A 103 -5.75 11.96 4.87
N PRO A 104 -4.68 12.03 4.05
CA PRO A 104 -4.73 12.78 2.79
C PRO A 104 -5.69 12.10 1.81
N LYS A 105 -6.05 12.84 0.75
CA LYS A 105 -6.75 12.28 -0.40
C LYS A 105 -5.74 12.00 -1.52
N ILE A 106 -5.75 10.79 -2.05
CA ILE A 106 -5.04 10.46 -3.28
C ILE A 106 -5.82 11.05 -4.46
N ILE A 107 -5.17 11.91 -5.23
CA ILE A 107 -5.70 12.51 -6.46
C ILE A 107 -4.95 11.91 -7.63
N VAL A 108 -5.68 11.35 -8.60
CA VAL A 108 -5.13 10.80 -9.82
C VAL A 108 -5.50 11.72 -10.98
N ASN A 109 -4.56 12.01 -11.89
CA ASN A 109 -4.78 12.89 -13.02
C ASN A 109 -5.90 12.35 -13.93
N PRO A 110 -7.06 13.04 -14.02
CA PRO A 110 -8.21 12.52 -14.75
C PRO A 110 -8.00 12.46 -16.25
N GLU A 111 -7.00 13.15 -16.81
CA GLU A 111 -6.71 13.16 -18.25
C GLU A 111 -6.06 11.85 -18.71
N VAL A 112 -5.42 11.10 -17.82
CA VAL A 112 -4.82 9.79 -18.13
C VAL A 112 -5.92 8.75 -18.30
N LYS A 113 -6.01 8.17 -19.51
CA LYS A 113 -7.04 7.18 -19.89
C LYS A 113 -6.52 5.76 -20.08
N ASP A 114 -5.21 5.60 -20.27
CA ASP A 114 -4.54 4.30 -20.30
C ASP A 114 -3.76 4.11 -18.98
N PHE A 115 -3.84 2.91 -18.40
CA PHE A 115 -3.09 2.58 -17.19
C PHE A 115 -1.58 2.72 -17.37
N TYR A 116 -1.07 2.42 -18.57
CA TYR A 116 0.36 2.43 -18.86
C TYR A 116 0.92 3.83 -19.11
N ASP A 117 0.06 4.85 -19.24
CA ASP A 117 0.46 6.24 -19.47
C ASP A 117 0.72 7.02 -18.17
N PHE A 118 0.42 6.44 -17.00
CA PHE A 118 0.65 7.10 -15.71
C PHE A 118 2.13 7.37 -15.43
N THR A 119 2.40 8.57 -14.95
CA THR A 119 3.69 9.01 -14.42
C THR A 119 3.59 9.30 -12.91
N PRO A 120 4.72 9.40 -12.17
CA PRO A 120 4.69 9.78 -10.77
C PRO A 120 3.98 11.12 -10.51
N GLU A 121 4.07 12.07 -11.45
CA GLU A 121 3.45 13.38 -11.35
C GLU A 121 1.92 13.34 -11.45
N ASP A 122 1.35 12.26 -11.96
CA ASP A 122 -0.10 12.06 -12.10
C ASP A 122 -0.79 11.62 -10.81
N VAL A 123 -0.02 11.32 -9.76
CA VAL A 123 -0.54 10.91 -8.45
C VAL A 123 -0.07 11.89 -7.40
N THR A 124 -1.02 12.65 -6.85
CA THR A 124 -0.74 13.66 -5.82
C THR A 124 -1.54 13.38 -4.54
N LEU A 125 -1.07 13.95 -3.43
CA LEU A 125 -1.75 13.87 -2.14
C LEU A 125 -2.30 15.25 -1.77
N ASP A 126 -3.62 15.39 -1.78
CA ASP A 126 -4.30 16.58 -1.29
C ASP A 126 -4.47 16.51 0.24
N GLY A 127 -4.14 17.60 0.92
CA GLY A 127 -4.22 17.70 2.38
C GLY A 127 -3.23 16.80 3.14
N TYR A 128 -2.06 16.48 2.57
CA TYR A 128 -1.05 15.72 3.30
C TYR A 128 -0.29 16.57 4.31
N GLU A 129 -0.61 16.37 5.59
CA GLU A 129 0.10 16.92 6.73
C GLU A 129 0.74 15.79 7.55
N HIS A 130 1.88 16.04 8.20
CA HIS A 130 2.59 15.03 8.98
C HIS A 130 3.26 15.59 10.24
N LEU A 131 3.44 14.75 11.27
CA LEU A 131 4.12 15.11 12.53
C LEU A 131 5.66 15.04 12.47
N GLY A 132 6.21 14.98 11.26
CA GLY A 132 7.65 14.88 11.02
C GLY A 132 8.14 13.44 10.91
N LYS A 133 9.35 13.28 10.38
CA LYS A 133 9.98 11.98 10.12
C LYS A 133 10.46 11.31 11.40
N LEU A 134 10.15 10.02 11.56
CA LEU A 134 10.82 9.12 12.48
C LEU A 134 11.77 8.22 11.68
N SER A 135 13.04 8.21 12.03
CA SER A 135 14.05 7.46 11.28
C SER A 135 14.15 6.03 11.83
N MET A 136 13.99 5.05 10.95
CA MET A 136 14.16 3.62 11.25
C MET A 136 15.08 3.02 10.19
N THR A 137 16.00 2.16 10.62
CA THR A 137 16.96 1.49 9.71
C THR A 137 16.37 0.17 9.22
N VAL A 138 16.43 -0.07 7.92
CA VAL A 138 16.02 -1.36 7.33
C VAL A 138 16.84 -2.49 7.95
N ALA A 139 16.16 -3.55 8.40
CA ALA A 139 16.83 -4.78 8.79
C ALA A 139 17.28 -5.52 7.53
N VAL A 140 18.57 -5.88 7.49
CA VAL A 140 19.20 -6.64 6.39
C VAL A 140 19.21 -8.11 6.76
#